data_AF-A0AA48M8P9-F1
#
_entry.id   AF-A0AA48M8P9-F1
#
_cell.length_a   1.000
_cell.length_b   1.000
_cell.length_c   1.000
_cell.angle_alpha   90.00
_cell.angle_beta   90.00
_cell.angle_gamma   90.00
#
_symmetry.space_group_name_H-M   'P 1'
#
loop_
_entity.id
_entity.type
_entity.pdbx_description
1 polymer ?
#
loop_
_entity_poly.entity_id
_entity_poly.type
_entity_poly.pdbx_seq_one_letter_code
_entity_poly.pdbx_strand_id
1 'polypeptide(L)'
;MEKVYGNRRTGVILLVVLLLVLFAVKRWDQPVDQKVIKVDRWEEVKQYQYTKTPGLKRAEELDLVRTFDMKIPVPGTGRTLSIDEIWYNSNHVFFFTSIDVPSGFLGALPNEREVPIVSFVMGLPGDQQDGPGHPLFTLNWEPNEGVIYDGRFYNRATTNPLYKDGMTDILSKVDEIVLRDVSVSIGGQTIPLPDITLPIRFDVRQEVTVSVPLKQELHAMDRTITLESLELGTTVNRLYFRFRSPEPHEQLSHVSFTLHSEAGEVRDSNLSRIETGPNGQHYVEFEPFDKRPAKLELILHSLWLAGDDQIHFSIDSESYDRHLNNETDSYREKVAKHLATIKNTDVYLDELYYDDRGISFSIRYEHQEAEKLPRMHLIVGKPNDAEVGTNRKLPLTVTATNERGEPGEYGQSGSGENTYHMFLGAAFVQASKRIDVTVDRLLYEIAGEWKTACEVPKGE
;
A
#
# COMPACT_ATOMS: atom_id res chain seq x y z
N MET A 1 30.94 62.37 -5.12
CA MET A 1 29.91 61.30 -5.11
C MET A 1 30.62 59.96 -5.18
N GLU A 2 31.10 59.45 -4.04
CA GLU A 2 31.66 58.10 -3.94
C GLU A 2 30.53 57.12 -3.60
N LYS A 3 30.31 56.14 -4.49
CA LYS A 3 29.29 55.11 -4.32
C LYS A 3 29.82 54.01 -3.42
N VAL A 4 29.15 53.82 -2.29
CA VAL A 4 29.32 52.69 -1.36
C VAL A 4 28.93 51.40 -2.08
N TYR A 5 29.92 50.68 -2.61
CA TYR A 5 29.80 49.28 -3.07
C TYR A 5 30.24 48.36 -1.93
N GLY A 6 29.45 48.32 -0.86
CA GLY A 6 29.63 47.42 0.26
C GLY A 6 28.29 46.83 0.68
N ASN A 7 28.27 45.54 0.96
CA ASN A 7 27.20 44.78 1.67
C ASN A 7 26.23 43.90 0.87
N ARG A 8 26.13 43.95 -0.46
CA ARG A 8 25.26 42.98 -1.16
C ARG A 8 25.84 41.56 -1.21
N ARG A 9 27.16 41.40 -1.37
CA ARG A 9 27.79 40.07 -1.43
C ARG A 9 27.88 39.40 -0.05
N THR A 10 28.18 40.17 0.99
CA THR A 10 28.24 39.67 2.37
C THR A 10 26.88 39.22 2.90
N GLY A 11 25.80 39.94 2.55
CA GLY A 11 24.44 39.55 2.94
C GLY A 11 23.97 38.24 2.30
N VAL A 12 24.32 38.00 1.04
CA VAL A 12 23.97 36.74 0.34
C VAL A 12 24.74 35.55 0.94
N ILE A 13 26.02 35.72 1.25
CA ILE A 13 26.82 34.65 1.86
C ILE A 13 26.27 34.29 3.25
N LEU A 14 25.91 35.28 4.07
CA LEU A 14 25.33 35.05 5.39
C LEU A 14 23.97 34.33 5.31
N LEU A 15 23.13 34.68 4.33
CA LEU A 15 21.84 34.02 4.10
C LEU A 15 22.03 32.55 3.68
N VAL A 16 22.98 32.27 2.78
CA VAL A 16 23.27 30.89 2.35
C VAL A 16 23.80 30.05 3.50
N VAL A 17 24.69 30.60 4.34
CA VAL A 17 25.20 29.92 5.53
C VAL A 17 24.07 29.67 6.54
N LEU A 18 23.20 30.66 6.77
CA LEU A 18 22.04 30.50 7.65
C LEU A 18 21.08 29.42 7.14
N LEU A 19 20.81 29.39 5.83
CA LEU A 19 19.98 28.36 5.20
C LEU A 19 20.62 26.97 5.29
N LEU A 20 21.94 26.86 5.11
CA LEU A 20 22.66 25.60 5.27
C LEU A 20 22.67 25.12 6.73
N VAL A 21 22.79 26.04 7.71
CA VAL A 21 22.68 25.70 9.14
C VAL A 21 21.26 25.29 9.50
N LEU A 22 20.23 26.01 9.03
CA LEU A 22 18.83 25.63 9.23
C LEU A 22 18.50 24.29 8.54
N PHE A 23 19.05 24.04 7.35
CA PHE A 23 18.91 22.76 6.65
C PHE A 23 19.63 21.64 7.39
N ALA A 24 20.83 21.89 7.93
CA ALA A 24 21.59 20.93 8.73
C ALA A 24 20.90 20.63 10.07
N VAL A 25 20.33 21.63 10.76
CA VAL A 25 19.55 21.46 12.00
C VAL A 25 18.25 20.70 11.71
N LYS A 26 17.54 21.02 10.63
CA LYS A 26 16.34 20.29 10.21
C LYS A 26 16.64 18.84 9.81
N ARG A 27 17.85 18.57 9.29
CA ARG A 27 18.32 17.21 8.97
C ARG A 27 18.81 16.46 10.21
N TRP A 28 19.21 17.16 11.28
CA TRP A 28 19.60 16.57 12.56
C TRP A 28 18.38 16.11 13.38
N ASP A 29 17.23 16.75 13.17
CA ASP A 29 15.94 16.41 13.80
C ASP A 29 15.13 15.35 13.03
N GLN A 30 15.68 14.77 11.96
CA GLN A 30 15.15 13.53 11.42
C GLN A 30 15.72 12.41 12.30
N PRO A 31 14.91 11.78 13.17
CA PRO A 31 15.40 10.63 13.92
C PRO A 31 15.93 9.63 12.89
N VAL A 32 17.20 9.25 13.00
CA VAL A 32 17.67 7.99 12.43
C VAL A 32 16.67 6.96 12.91
N ASP A 33 16.01 6.22 12.02
CA ASP A 33 15.04 5.17 12.36
C ASP A 33 15.73 4.14 13.26
N GLN A 34 15.73 4.41 14.57
CA GLN A 34 16.27 3.53 15.57
C GLN A 34 15.24 2.43 15.73
N LYS A 35 15.55 1.26 15.17
CA LYS A 35 14.73 0.06 15.31
C LYS A 35 14.51 -0.28 16.80
N VAL A 36 15.46 0.01 17.67
CA VAL A 36 15.29 -0.22 19.11
C VAL A 36 15.44 1.08 19.88
N ILE A 37 14.42 1.43 20.66
CA ILE A 37 14.42 2.60 21.54
C ILE A 37 14.37 2.19 23.01
N LYS A 38 14.95 3.00 23.90
CA LYS A 38 14.79 2.84 25.35
C LYS A 38 13.82 3.88 25.88
N VAL A 39 12.94 3.47 26.77
CA VAL A 39 12.01 4.35 27.46
C VAL A 39 12.07 4.12 28.96
N ASP A 40 11.67 5.14 29.72
CA ASP A 40 11.72 5.11 31.19
C ASP A 40 10.34 4.87 31.82
N ARG A 41 9.27 4.85 31.01
CA ARG A 41 7.89 4.71 31.48
C ARG A 41 7.09 3.72 30.63
N TRP A 42 6.21 2.96 31.28
CA TRP A 42 5.34 1.99 30.61
C TRP A 42 4.42 2.65 29.56
N GLU A 43 3.94 3.86 29.83
CA GLU A 43 3.07 4.60 28.91
C GLU A 43 3.75 4.86 27.55
N GLU A 44 5.08 4.96 27.53
CA GLU A 44 5.85 5.14 26.30
C GLU A 44 5.95 3.83 25.50
N VAL A 45 5.99 2.67 26.18
CA VAL A 45 5.86 1.35 25.52
C VAL A 45 4.50 1.24 24.84
N LYS A 46 3.41 1.55 25.55
CA LYS A 46 2.05 1.52 24.98
C LYS A 46 1.89 2.53 23.84
N GLN A 47 2.41 3.75 24.00
CA GLN A 47 2.34 4.75 22.93
C GLN A 47 3.06 4.31 21.65
N TYR A 48 4.21 3.65 21.80
CA TYR A 48 4.91 3.05 20.67
C TYR A 48 4.09 1.92 20.03
N GLN A 49 3.51 1.03 20.84
CA GLN A 49 2.62 -0.03 20.34
C GLN A 49 1.42 0.51 19.56
N TYR A 50 0.78 1.58 20.04
CA TYR A 50 -0.35 2.23 19.38
C TYR A 50 0.05 2.88 18.05
N THR A 51 1.20 3.57 18.03
CA THR A 51 1.73 4.19 16.80
C THR A 51 2.00 3.15 15.71
N LYS A 52 2.47 1.98 16.11
CA LYS A 52 2.84 0.89 15.20
C LYS A 52 1.69 -0.08 14.90
N THR A 53 0.63 -0.06 15.71
CA THR A 53 -0.54 -0.93 15.59
C THR A 53 -1.81 -0.09 15.69
N PRO A 54 -2.19 0.63 14.62
CA PRO A 54 -3.38 1.47 14.63
C PRO A 54 -4.62 0.68 15.08
N GLY A 55 -5.43 1.29 15.95
CA GLY A 55 -6.66 0.70 16.45
C GLY A 55 -6.50 -0.18 17.70
N LEU A 56 -5.26 -0.53 18.07
CA LEU A 56 -4.98 -1.32 19.28
C LEU A 56 -5.57 -0.68 20.53
N LYS A 57 -5.38 0.63 20.70
CA LYS A 57 -5.90 1.36 21.87
C LYS A 57 -7.41 1.23 22.00
N ARG A 58 -8.12 1.35 20.88
CA ARG A 58 -9.57 1.20 20.83
C ARG A 58 -10.00 -0.24 21.10
N ALA A 59 -9.25 -1.22 20.60
CA ALA A 59 -9.49 -2.63 20.86
C ALA A 59 -9.34 -2.96 22.36
N GLU A 60 -8.37 -2.35 23.05
CA GLU A 60 -8.20 -2.48 24.52
C GLU A 60 -9.38 -1.85 25.27
N GLU A 61 -9.78 -0.63 24.90
CA GLU A 61 -10.94 0.06 25.49
C GLU A 61 -12.26 -0.74 25.33
N LEU A 62 -12.34 -1.58 24.29
CA LEU A 62 -13.48 -2.45 23.99
C LEU A 62 -13.31 -3.90 24.49
N ASP A 63 -12.26 -4.20 25.27
CA ASP A 63 -11.98 -5.53 25.81
C ASP A 63 -11.86 -6.63 24.73
N LEU A 64 -11.29 -6.27 23.57
CA LEU A 64 -10.99 -7.19 22.47
C LEU A 64 -9.56 -7.75 22.52
N VAL A 65 -8.72 -7.18 23.38
CA VAL A 65 -7.34 -7.63 23.61
C VAL A 65 -7.32 -8.58 24.82
N ARG A 66 -6.57 -9.67 24.72
CA ARG A 66 -6.39 -10.64 25.80
C ARG A 66 -5.01 -10.49 26.39
N THR A 67 -4.93 -10.34 27.71
CA THR A 67 -3.67 -10.31 28.46
C THR A 67 -3.35 -11.71 28.98
N PHE A 68 -2.06 -12.09 28.96
CA PHE A 68 -1.61 -13.36 29.52
C PHE A 68 -0.47 -13.14 30.51
N ASP A 69 -0.52 -13.80 31.66
CA ASP A 69 0.62 -13.87 32.60
C ASP A 69 1.43 -15.14 32.32
N MET A 70 1.86 -15.31 31.07
CA MET A 70 2.65 -16.45 30.64
C MET A 70 4.12 -16.10 30.61
N LYS A 71 4.93 -16.91 31.30
CA LYS A 71 6.38 -16.76 31.41
C LYS A 71 7.06 -18.05 31.01
N ILE A 72 7.88 -17.98 29.96
CA ILE A 72 8.51 -19.12 29.31
C ILE A 72 10.03 -18.96 29.47
N PRO A 73 10.69 -19.82 30.25
CA PRO A 73 12.15 -19.79 30.37
C PRO A 73 12.77 -20.09 29.00
N VAL A 74 13.75 -19.29 28.58
CA VAL A 74 14.52 -19.53 27.36
C VAL A 74 15.77 -20.35 27.72
N PRO A 75 15.83 -21.64 27.36
CA PRO A 75 16.87 -22.55 27.82
C PRO A 75 18.29 -22.03 27.53
N GLY A 76 19.19 -22.18 28.51
CA GLY A 76 20.60 -21.82 28.35
C GLY A 76 20.92 -20.31 28.37
N THR A 77 19.92 -19.44 28.49
CA THR A 77 20.14 -17.97 28.45
C THR A 77 19.89 -17.25 29.76
N GLY A 78 19.16 -17.87 30.70
CA GLY A 78 18.70 -17.21 31.93
C GLY A 78 17.64 -16.12 31.71
N ARG A 79 17.04 -16.06 30.51
CA ARG A 79 16.01 -15.09 30.12
C ARG A 79 14.63 -15.72 30.13
N THR A 80 13.61 -14.87 30.21
CA THR A 80 12.20 -15.25 30.21
C THR A 80 11.46 -14.53 29.09
N LEU A 81 10.90 -15.30 28.16
CA LEU A 81 9.94 -14.81 27.17
C LEU A 81 8.55 -14.72 27.80
N SER A 82 7.81 -13.67 27.47
CA SER A 82 6.39 -13.52 27.78
C SER A 82 5.61 -13.18 26.52
N ILE A 83 4.41 -13.74 26.42
CA ILE A 83 3.38 -13.26 25.51
C ILE A 83 2.47 -12.43 26.42
N ASP A 84 2.55 -11.11 26.30
CA ASP A 84 1.92 -10.18 27.24
C ASP A 84 0.46 -9.93 26.85
N GLU A 85 0.23 -9.68 25.55
CA GLU A 85 -1.09 -9.36 25.00
C GLU A 85 -1.29 -10.02 23.63
N ILE A 86 -2.53 -10.39 23.32
CA ILE A 86 -2.94 -10.84 21.98
C ILE A 86 -4.17 -10.08 21.55
N TRP A 87 -4.10 -9.48 20.37
CA TRP A 87 -5.25 -8.93 19.68
C TRP A 87 -5.51 -9.75 18.42
N TYR A 88 -6.53 -10.61 18.48
CA TYR A 88 -7.01 -11.37 17.33
C TYR A 88 -8.15 -10.60 16.67
N ASN A 89 -8.01 -10.26 15.39
CA ASN A 89 -9.05 -9.62 14.60
C ASN A 89 -9.21 -10.26 13.21
N SER A 90 -10.15 -9.73 12.43
CA SER A 90 -10.53 -10.22 11.11
C SER A 90 -9.47 -10.06 10.02
N ASN A 91 -8.47 -9.19 10.23
CA ASN A 91 -7.38 -8.96 9.28
C ASN A 91 -6.07 -9.61 9.73
N HIS A 92 -5.77 -9.58 11.03
CA HIS A 92 -4.50 -10.01 11.61
C HIS A 92 -4.66 -10.54 13.04
N VAL A 93 -3.67 -11.31 13.49
CA VAL A 93 -3.47 -11.64 14.90
C VAL A 93 -2.15 -11.03 15.35
N PHE A 94 -2.20 -10.15 16.35
CA PHE A 94 -1.03 -9.48 16.91
C PHE A 94 -0.67 -10.10 18.25
N PHE A 95 0.58 -10.52 18.40
CA PHE A 95 1.16 -11.05 19.64
C PHE A 95 2.18 -10.05 20.16
N PHE A 96 1.84 -9.35 21.24
CA PHE A 96 2.78 -8.48 21.93
C PHE A 96 3.59 -9.32 22.90
N THR A 97 4.90 -9.34 22.69
CA THR A 97 5.82 -10.19 23.44
C THR A 97 6.89 -9.37 24.12
N SER A 98 7.44 -9.90 25.21
CA SER A 98 8.60 -9.31 25.88
C SER A 98 9.61 -10.36 26.32
N ILE A 99 10.89 -9.99 26.34
CA ILE A 99 11.97 -10.88 26.76
C ILE A 99 13.05 -10.13 27.52
N ASP A 100 13.62 -10.77 28.54
CA ASP A 100 14.71 -10.18 29.33
C ASP A 100 15.93 -9.85 28.45
N VAL A 101 16.47 -8.65 28.65
CA VAL A 101 17.70 -8.18 28.01
C VAL A 101 18.74 -7.76 29.06
N PRO A 102 20.03 -8.00 28.82
CA PRO A 102 21.08 -7.67 29.77
C PRO A 102 21.23 -6.16 29.97
N SER A 103 21.69 -5.79 31.16
CA SER A 103 22.07 -4.40 31.49
C SER A 103 23.11 -3.89 30.48
N GLY A 104 22.78 -2.84 29.72
CA GLY A 104 23.68 -2.26 28.72
C GLY A 104 23.47 -2.72 27.28
N PHE A 105 22.37 -3.44 26.98
CA PHE A 105 21.96 -3.89 25.63
C PHE A 105 21.99 -2.80 24.52
N LEU A 106 22.00 -1.51 24.87
CA LEU A 106 22.02 -0.39 23.93
C LEU A 106 23.36 0.37 23.87
N GLY A 107 24.45 -0.17 24.44
CA GLY A 107 25.72 0.54 24.63
C GLY A 107 26.35 1.12 23.35
N ALA A 108 26.03 0.57 22.18
CA ALA A 108 26.18 1.19 20.86
C ALA A 108 25.31 0.34 19.91
N LEU A 109 24.32 0.94 19.23
CA LEU A 109 23.43 0.33 18.22
C LEU A 109 23.43 -1.22 18.22
N PRO A 110 22.46 -1.88 18.89
CA PRO A 110 22.50 -3.32 19.07
C PRO A 110 22.72 -3.99 17.71
N ASN A 111 23.70 -4.91 17.65
CA ASN A 111 23.88 -5.76 16.49
C ASN A 111 22.51 -6.42 16.22
N GLU A 112 22.00 -6.37 14.99
CA GLU A 112 20.66 -6.91 14.67
C GLU A 112 20.51 -8.37 15.14
N ARG A 113 21.62 -9.12 15.23
CA ARG A 113 21.66 -10.50 15.74
C ARG A 113 21.41 -10.64 17.24
N GLU A 114 21.57 -9.58 18.01
CA GLU A 114 21.35 -9.56 19.46
C GLU A 114 19.91 -9.20 19.82
N VAL A 115 19.14 -8.64 18.87
CA VAL A 115 17.72 -8.39 19.05
C VAL A 115 16.96 -9.72 19.02
N PRO A 116 16.24 -10.08 20.10
CA PRO A 116 15.51 -11.33 20.15
C PRO A 116 14.31 -11.29 19.20
N ILE A 117 14.20 -12.33 18.38
CA ILE A 117 13.08 -12.51 17.44
C ILE A 117 12.33 -13.76 17.82
N VAL A 118 11.01 -13.66 17.98
CA VAL A 118 10.12 -14.78 18.29
C VAL A 118 9.47 -15.30 17.01
N SER A 119 9.52 -16.62 16.81
CA SER A 119 8.93 -17.30 15.65
C SER A 119 8.05 -18.47 16.10
N PHE A 120 6.93 -18.70 15.43
CA PHE A 120 6.01 -19.81 15.71
C PHE A 120 5.03 -20.04 14.55
N VAL A 121 4.40 -21.21 14.54
CA VAL A 121 3.28 -21.58 13.67
C VAL A 121 1.97 -21.52 14.46
N MET A 122 1.00 -20.72 14.02
CA MET A 122 -0.32 -20.63 14.65
C MET A 122 -1.32 -21.54 13.94
N GLY A 123 -2.00 -22.41 14.69
CA GLY A 123 -3.09 -23.26 14.19
C GLY A 123 -4.11 -23.62 15.27
N LEU A 124 -5.17 -24.36 14.91
CA LEU A 124 -6.14 -24.86 15.89
C LEU A 124 -5.58 -26.07 16.66
N PRO A 125 -6.11 -26.37 17.87
CA PRO A 125 -5.83 -27.63 18.54
C PRO A 125 -6.19 -28.84 17.66
N GLY A 126 -5.26 -29.78 17.49
CA GLY A 126 -5.49 -31.00 16.70
C GLY A 126 -5.24 -30.86 15.19
N ASP A 127 -5.03 -29.65 14.67
CA ASP A 127 -4.61 -29.46 13.29
C ASP A 127 -3.20 -30.05 13.06
N GLN A 128 -3.08 -30.85 11.99
CA GLN A 128 -1.82 -31.21 11.35
C GLN A 128 -1.63 -30.23 10.20
N GLN A 129 -0.97 -29.09 10.45
CA GLN A 129 -1.03 -27.97 9.50
C GLN A 129 0.04 -28.07 8.39
N ASP A 130 -0.41 -27.97 7.14
CA ASP A 130 0.33 -27.49 5.94
C ASP A 130 -0.22 -26.08 5.57
N GLY A 131 -0.19 -25.13 6.51
CA GLY A 131 -0.66 -23.75 6.32
C GLY A 131 0.49 -22.73 6.44
N PRO A 132 0.33 -21.46 5.99
CA PRO A 132 1.38 -20.44 6.11
C PRO A 132 1.70 -20.20 7.59
N GLY A 133 2.84 -20.74 8.03
CA GLY A 133 3.07 -21.04 9.44
C GLY A 133 4.14 -20.19 10.13
N HIS A 134 4.49 -19.02 9.61
CA HIS A 134 5.45 -18.16 10.30
C HIS A 134 4.86 -16.77 10.53
N PRO A 135 5.29 -16.06 11.59
CA PRO A 135 4.87 -14.69 11.79
C PRO A 135 5.20 -13.87 10.55
N LEU A 136 4.20 -13.16 10.08
CA LEU A 136 4.35 -12.12 9.10
C LEU A 136 5.01 -10.92 9.77
N PHE A 137 5.93 -10.33 9.05
CA PHE A 137 6.52 -9.06 9.43
C PHE A 137 5.87 -7.99 8.57
N THR A 138 5.00 -7.22 9.20
CA THR A 138 4.39 -6.04 8.60
C THR A 138 5.46 -4.98 8.38
N LEU A 139 5.45 -4.30 7.23
CA LEU A 139 6.43 -3.27 6.87
C LEU A 139 6.53 -2.12 7.90
N ASN A 140 5.53 -1.94 8.76
CA ASN A 140 5.51 -0.87 9.76
C ASN A 140 6.14 -1.24 11.12
N TRP A 141 6.40 -2.52 11.40
CA TRP A 141 7.09 -2.99 12.63
C TRP A 141 7.95 -4.22 12.30
N GLU A 142 9.25 -4.00 12.15
CA GLU A 142 10.18 -5.07 11.78
C GLU A 142 10.44 -6.06 12.95
N PRO A 143 10.83 -7.31 12.67
CA PRO A 143 11.11 -8.32 13.70
C PRO A 143 12.15 -7.87 14.72
N ASN A 144 13.13 -7.07 14.30
CA ASN A 144 14.20 -6.55 15.13
C ASN A 144 13.95 -5.12 15.61
N GLU A 145 12.70 -4.65 15.53
CA GLU A 145 12.27 -3.34 16.00
C GLU A 145 11.48 -3.47 17.32
N GLY A 146 11.62 -2.54 18.27
CA GLY A 146 10.90 -2.59 19.54
C GLY A 146 11.37 -1.60 20.59
N VAL A 147 10.86 -1.78 21.81
CA VAL A 147 11.08 -0.86 22.93
C VAL A 147 11.70 -1.58 24.11
N ILE A 148 12.68 -0.95 24.76
CA ILE A 148 13.27 -1.46 26.00
C ILE A 148 12.74 -0.66 27.18
N TYR A 149 12.15 -1.37 28.12
CA TYR A 149 11.63 -0.83 29.37
C TYR A 149 11.89 -1.84 30.49
N ASP A 150 12.37 -1.36 31.65
CA ASP A 150 12.62 -2.17 32.84
C ASP A 150 13.38 -3.49 32.60
N GLY A 151 14.44 -3.43 31.79
CA GLY A 151 15.28 -4.59 31.49
C GLY A 151 14.65 -5.63 30.55
N ARG A 152 13.53 -5.30 29.90
CA ARG A 152 12.85 -6.16 28.93
C ARG A 152 12.75 -5.48 27.57
N PHE A 153 12.89 -6.25 26.51
CA PHE A 153 12.62 -5.82 25.14
C PHE A 153 11.22 -6.24 24.73
N TYR A 154 10.40 -5.27 24.31
CA TYR A 154 9.01 -5.42 23.89
C TYR A 154 8.91 -5.32 22.37
N ASN A 155 8.23 -6.30 21.76
CA ASN A 155 8.08 -6.45 20.32
C ASN A 155 6.66 -6.94 19.97
N ARG A 156 6.34 -7.00 18.68
CA ARG A 156 5.09 -7.56 18.15
C ARG A 156 5.39 -8.58 17.05
N ALA A 157 4.89 -9.80 17.21
CA ALA A 157 4.76 -10.76 16.12
C ALA A 157 3.35 -10.66 15.52
N THR A 158 3.21 -10.77 14.19
CA THR A 158 1.92 -10.67 13.50
C THR A 158 1.67 -11.94 12.70
N THR A 159 0.44 -12.43 12.61
CA THR A 159 0.06 -13.52 11.71
C THR A 159 -1.24 -13.18 10.99
N ASN A 160 -1.56 -13.94 9.94
CA ASN A 160 -2.91 -13.92 9.40
C ASN A 160 -3.89 -14.59 10.37
N PRO A 161 -5.18 -14.21 10.36
CA PRO A 161 -6.22 -14.98 11.02
C PRO A 161 -6.31 -16.39 10.44
N LEU A 162 -6.95 -17.28 11.16
CA LEU A 162 -7.23 -18.64 10.70
C LEU A 162 -8.39 -18.60 9.71
N TYR A 163 -8.25 -19.33 8.60
CA TYR A 163 -9.24 -19.40 7.53
C TYR A 163 -9.96 -20.75 7.50
N LYS A 164 -11.19 -20.75 7.02
CA LYS A 164 -11.97 -21.89 6.61
C LYS A 164 -11.54 -22.33 5.20
N ASP A 165 -11.35 -23.63 5.00
CA ASP A 165 -11.35 -24.32 3.69
C ASP A 165 -10.65 -23.59 2.52
N GLY A 166 -9.42 -23.09 2.70
CA GLY A 166 -8.60 -22.58 1.58
C GLY A 166 -8.49 -21.07 1.43
N MET A 167 -8.19 -20.36 2.54
CA MET A 167 -7.60 -19.01 2.59
C MET A 167 -8.50 -17.81 2.26
N THR A 168 -9.79 -18.00 1.98
CA THR A 168 -10.68 -16.89 1.60
C THR A 168 -11.63 -16.44 2.72
N ASP A 169 -12.20 -17.38 3.47
CA ASP A 169 -13.13 -17.06 4.56
C ASP A 169 -12.45 -17.18 5.91
N ILE A 170 -12.40 -16.12 6.72
CA ILE A 170 -11.87 -16.22 8.09
C ILE A 170 -12.79 -17.07 8.98
N LEU A 171 -12.21 -17.75 9.96
CA LEU A 171 -12.98 -18.40 11.01
C LEU A 171 -13.69 -17.34 11.86
N SER A 172 -15.02 -17.33 11.80
CA SER A 172 -15.84 -16.33 12.51
C SER A 172 -15.75 -16.41 14.04
N LYS A 173 -15.28 -17.54 14.58
CA LYS A 173 -15.03 -17.76 16.00
C LYS A 173 -13.82 -18.65 16.22
N VAL A 174 -12.99 -18.31 17.19
CA VAL A 174 -11.83 -19.10 17.61
C VAL A 174 -11.71 -19.05 19.13
N ASP A 175 -11.99 -20.15 19.80
CA ASP A 175 -11.91 -20.22 21.27
C ASP A 175 -10.46 -20.32 21.76
N GLU A 176 -9.65 -21.13 21.07
CA GLU A 176 -8.28 -21.49 21.45
C GLU A 176 -7.40 -21.61 20.20
N ILE A 177 -6.12 -21.24 20.36
CA ILE A 177 -5.07 -21.48 19.37
C ILE A 177 -3.92 -22.25 20.00
N VAL A 178 -3.12 -22.90 19.15
CA VAL A 178 -1.85 -23.51 19.52
C VAL A 178 -0.73 -22.91 18.68
N LEU A 179 0.29 -22.40 19.37
CA LEU A 179 1.55 -21.97 18.78
C LEU A 179 2.51 -23.16 18.81
N ARG A 180 2.93 -23.63 17.63
CA ARG A 180 3.88 -24.73 17.42
C ARG A 180 5.21 -24.21 16.95
N ASP A 181 6.24 -25.05 17.06
CA ASP A 181 7.61 -24.73 16.61
C ASP A 181 8.10 -23.38 17.17
N VAL A 182 7.68 -23.08 18.40
CA VAL A 182 7.99 -21.81 19.04
C VAL A 182 9.50 -21.74 19.23
N SER A 183 10.11 -20.64 18.80
CA SER A 183 11.54 -20.45 18.93
C SER A 183 11.90 -18.98 19.13
N VAL A 184 13.03 -18.77 19.79
CA VAL A 184 13.64 -17.44 19.97
C VAL A 184 14.99 -17.43 19.27
N SER A 185 15.17 -16.53 18.31
CA SER A 185 16.46 -16.25 17.71
C SER A 185 17.15 -15.12 18.46
N ILE A 186 18.32 -15.39 19.04
CA ILE A 186 19.13 -14.39 19.73
C ILE A 186 20.61 -14.77 19.73
N GLY A 187 21.50 -13.79 19.52
CA GLY A 187 22.94 -14.00 19.46
C GLY A 187 23.38 -14.90 18.31
N GLY A 188 22.58 -14.97 17.23
CA GLY A 188 22.79 -15.88 16.10
C GLY A 188 22.47 -17.36 16.39
N GLN A 189 21.83 -17.66 17.54
CA GLN A 189 21.32 -18.99 17.86
C GLN A 189 19.80 -18.99 17.80
N THR A 190 19.21 -20.08 17.32
CA THR A 190 17.76 -20.32 17.39
C THR A 190 17.49 -21.35 18.47
N ILE A 191 16.75 -20.96 19.49
CA ILE A 191 16.48 -21.77 20.68
C ILE A 191 15.02 -22.22 20.62
N PRO A 192 14.74 -23.53 20.50
CA PRO A 192 13.38 -24.04 20.50
C PRO A 192 12.76 -23.96 21.89
N LEU A 193 11.46 -23.69 21.93
CA LEU A 193 10.62 -23.64 23.11
C LEU A 193 9.46 -24.66 22.96
N PRO A 194 8.82 -25.08 24.06
CA PRO A 194 7.63 -25.93 23.99
C PRO A 194 6.46 -25.25 23.25
N ASP A 195 5.58 -26.07 22.68
CA ASP A 195 4.31 -25.61 22.13
C ASP A 195 3.46 -24.91 23.20
N ILE A 196 2.68 -23.91 22.78
CA ILE A 196 1.90 -23.05 23.66
C ILE A 196 0.43 -23.05 23.24
N THR A 197 -0.46 -23.38 24.18
CA THR A 197 -1.91 -23.29 23.98
C THR A 197 -2.47 -22.03 24.65
N LEU A 198 -3.26 -21.25 23.92
CA LEU A 198 -3.75 -19.93 24.35
C LEU A 198 -5.26 -19.79 24.12
N PRO A 199 -6.06 -19.47 25.15
CA PRO A 199 -7.49 -19.20 25.00
C PRO A 199 -7.72 -17.77 24.46
N ILE A 200 -8.03 -17.66 23.17
CA ILE A 200 -8.23 -16.36 22.50
C ILE A 200 -9.66 -15.84 22.65
N ARG A 201 -10.66 -16.72 22.50
CA ARG A 201 -12.09 -16.36 22.51
C ARG A 201 -12.42 -15.22 21.52
N PHE A 202 -11.94 -15.37 20.30
CA PHE A 202 -12.28 -14.49 19.18
C PHE A 202 -13.69 -14.77 18.68
N ASP A 203 -14.45 -13.70 18.42
CA ASP A 203 -15.73 -13.73 17.72
C ASP A 203 -15.82 -12.47 16.86
N VAL A 204 -15.87 -12.63 15.54
CA VAL A 204 -15.88 -11.50 14.59
C VAL A 204 -17.04 -10.52 14.86
N ARG A 205 -18.13 -10.98 15.49
CA ARG A 205 -19.28 -10.13 15.84
C ARG A 205 -18.97 -9.12 16.95
N GLN A 206 -17.85 -9.28 17.65
CA GLN A 206 -17.37 -8.33 18.66
C GLN A 206 -16.59 -7.17 18.04
N GLU A 207 -16.20 -7.25 16.76
CA GLU A 207 -15.62 -6.13 16.01
C GLU A 207 -16.70 -5.12 15.62
N VAL A 208 -17.24 -4.45 16.64
CA VAL A 208 -18.32 -3.48 16.47
C VAL A 208 -17.78 -2.26 15.73
N THR A 209 -18.53 -1.84 14.71
CA THR A 209 -18.27 -0.61 13.99
C THR A 209 -19.31 0.45 14.34
N VAL A 210 -18.90 1.72 14.28
CA VAL A 210 -19.80 2.85 14.49
C VAL A 210 -19.85 3.65 13.19
N SER A 211 -21.02 3.70 12.56
CA SER A 211 -21.22 4.51 11.36
C SER A 211 -21.64 5.93 11.74
N VAL A 212 -20.96 6.92 11.18
CA VAL A 212 -21.24 8.35 11.38
C VAL A 212 -21.50 9.04 10.03
N PRO A 213 -22.55 9.86 9.90
CA PRO A 213 -22.77 10.62 8.68
C PRO A 213 -21.80 11.82 8.62
N LEU A 214 -21.16 12.04 7.46
CA LEU A 214 -20.24 13.18 7.26
C LEU A 214 -20.92 14.37 6.56
N LYS A 215 -21.84 14.12 5.61
CA LYS A 215 -22.61 15.14 4.87
C LYS A 215 -21.75 16.29 4.33
N GLN A 216 -20.59 15.96 3.75
CA GLN A 216 -19.68 16.93 3.13
C GLN A 216 -19.54 16.67 1.65
N GLU A 217 -19.16 17.70 0.89
CA GLU A 217 -18.83 17.57 -0.52
C GLU A 217 -17.42 18.13 -0.79
N LEU A 218 -16.74 17.47 -1.71
CA LEU A 218 -15.45 17.87 -2.26
C LEU A 218 -15.61 18.04 -3.77
N HIS A 219 -15.07 19.14 -4.29
CA HIS A 219 -15.05 19.40 -5.72
C HIS A 219 -13.62 19.31 -6.22
N ALA A 220 -13.33 18.23 -6.95
CA ALA A 220 -12.06 18.00 -7.61
C ALA A 220 -12.19 18.39 -9.08
N MET A 221 -11.77 19.62 -9.41
CA MET A 221 -12.08 20.25 -10.70
C MET A 221 -13.60 20.33 -10.92
N ASP A 222 -14.12 19.69 -11.97
CA ASP A 222 -15.53 19.58 -12.34
C ASP A 222 -16.21 18.29 -11.82
N ARG A 223 -15.50 17.47 -11.04
CA ARG A 223 -16.04 16.25 -10.40
C ARG A 223 -16.48 16.55 -8.98
N THR A 224 -17.52 15.87 -8.52
CA THR A 224 -18.01 15.99 -7.15
C THR A 224 -17.90 14.67 -6.41
N ILE A 225 -17.34 14.72 -5.21
CA ILE A 225 -17.31 13.61 -4.24
C ILE A 225 -18.18 14.01 -3.06
N THR A 226 -19.30 13.33 -2.89
CA THR A 226 -20.18 13.50 -1.72
C THR A 226 -19.79 12.47 -0.66
N LEU A 227 -19.20 12.93 0.45
CA LEU A 227 -18.86 12.11 1.60
C LEU A 227 -20.14 11.81 2.39
N GLU A 228 -20.53 10.55 2.45
CA GLU A 228 -21.81 10.15 3.02
C GLU A 228 -21.65 9.71 4.47
N SER A 229 -20.80 8.72 4.72
CA SER A 229 -20.55 8.21 6.07
C SER A 229 -19.13 7.71 6.26
N LEU A 230 -18.71 7.67 7.51
CA LEU A 230 -17.49 7.03 7.96
C LEU A 230 -17.88 5.92 8.93
N GLU A 231 -17.47 4.70 8.63
CA GLU A 231 -17.57 3.58 9.54
C GLU A 231 -16.25 3.46 10.30
N LEU A 232 -16.36 3.59 11.62
CA LEU A 232 -15.23 3.55 12.54
C LEU A 232 -15.18 2.18 13.21
N GLY A 233 -14.29 1.30 12.75
CA GLY A 233 -14.02 0.00 13.37
C GLY A 233 -12.78 -0.02 14.26
N THR A 234 -12.53 -1.18 14.87
CA THR A 234 -11.26 -1.48 15.57
C THR A 234 -10.21 -2.04 14.62
N THR A 235 -10.63 -2.77 13.59
CA THR A 235 -9.74 -3.42 12.62
C THR A 235 -9.52 -2.57 11.37
N VAL A 236 -10.57 -1.91 10.89
CA VAL A 236 -10.56 -1.11 9.67
C VAL A 236 -11.58 0.01 9.77
N ASN A 237 -11.27 1.15 9.15
CA ASN A 237 -12.24 2.21 8.90
C ASN A 237 -12.71 2.15 7.44
N ARG A 238 -13.98 2.52 7.18
CA ARG A 238 -14.50 2.65 5.82
C ARG A 238 -15.06 4.04 5.58
N LEU A 239 -14.54 4.74 4.58
CA LEU A 239 -15.11 6.00 4.11
C LEU A 239 -16.05 5.73 2.93
N TYR A 240 -17.34 5.96 3.13
CA TYR A 240 -18.37 5.82 2.11
C TYR A 240 -18.63 7.16 1.41
N PHE A 241 -18.68 7.13 0.09
CA PHE A 241 -18.90 8.32 -0.72
C PHE A 241 -19.60 8.01 -2.05
N ARG A 242 -20.13 9.05 -2.68
CA ARG A 242 -20.59 9.01 -4.08
C ARG A 242 -19.70 9.86 -4.94
N PHE A 243 -19.42 9.36 -6.13
CA PHE A 243 -18.69 10.08 -7.16
C PHE A 243 -19.65 10.50 -8.27
N ARG A 244 -19.55 11.76 -8.71
CA ARG A 244 -20.26 12.29 -9.88
C ARG A 244 -19.26 12.94 -10.83
N SER A 245 -19.20 12.43 -12.05
CA SER A 245 -18.49 13.06 -13.16
C SER A 245 -19.48 13.72 -14.13
N PRO A 246 -19.11 14.83 -14.78
CA PRO A 246 -19.83 15.33 -15.94
C PRO A 246 -19.81 14.35 -17.13
N GLU A 247 -18.81 13.45 -17.20
CA GLU A 247 -18.66 12.43 -18.23
C GLU A 247 -19.34 11.11 -17.77
N PRO A 248 -20.42 10.65 -18.43
CA PRO A 248 -21.25 9.53 -17.94
C PRO A 248 -20.54 8.17 -17.96
N HIS A 249 -19.46 8.04 -18.72
CA HIS A 249 -18.70 6.78 -18.89
C HIS A 249 -17.41 6.72 -18.07
N GLU A 250 -17.08 7.82 -17.38
CA GLU A 250 -15.92 7.93 -16.52
C GLU A 250 -16.08 7.04 -15.28
N GLN A 251 -15.14 6.11 -15.09
CA GLN A 251 -15.14 5.22 -13.95
C GLN A 251 -14.05 5.59 -12.97
N LEU A 252 -14.42 5.83 -11.72
CA LEU A 252 -13.48 6.02 -10.63
C LEU A 252 -12.87 4.67 -10.21
N SER A 253 -11.54 4.60 -10.20
CA SER A 253 -10.77 3.38 -9.94
C SER A 253 -10.03 3.45 -8.60
N HIS A 254 -9.36 4.57 -8.32
CA HIS A 254 -8.63 4.77 -7.07
C HIS A 254 -8.81 6.20 -6.57
N VAL A 255 -8.61 6.37 -5.27
CA VAL A 255 -8.56 7.67 -4.60
C VAL A 255 -7.34 7.71 -3.69
N SER A 256 -6.69 8.86 -3.63
CA SER A 256 -5.60 9.14 -2.70
C SER A 256 -5.98 10.29 -1.79
N PHE A 257 -5.91 10.08 -0.48
CA PHE A 257 -6.26 11.10 0.50
C PHE A 257 -5.51 10.92 1.82
N THR A 258 -5.45 12.01 2.60
CA THR A 258 -5.03 12.01 3.99
C THR A 258 -6.19 12.47 4.87
N LEU A 259 -6.34 11.84 6.03
CA LEU A 259 -7.22 12.27 7.11
C LEU A 259 -6.40 12.71 8.32
N HIS A 260 -6.70 13.89 8.85
CA HIS A 260 -6.16 14.38 10.12
C HIS A 260 -7.26 14.44 11.18
N SER A 261 -7.03 13.84 12.35
CA SER A 261 -7.91 14.01 13.51
C SER A 261 -7.49 15.20 14.37
N GLU A 262 -8.40 15.69 15.22
CA GLU A 262 -8.08 16.73 16.20
C GLU A 262 -7.08 16.26 17.28
N ALA A 263 -6.92 14.94 17.44
CA ALA A 263 -5.97 14.35 18.36
C ALA A 263 -4.55 14.23 17.78
N GLY A 264 -4.35 14.66 16.53
CA GLY A 264 -3.06 14.58 15.83
C GLY A 264 -2.79 13.23 15.15
N GLU A 265 -3.79 12.35 15.08
CA GLU A 265 -3.67 11.11 14.31
C GLU A 265 -3.79 11.42 12.81
N VAL A 266 -2.93 10.79 12.02
CA VAL A 266 -2.93 10.90 10.55
C VAL A 266 -3.20 9.54 9.96
N ARG A 267 -4.11 9.47 8.98
CA ARG A 267 -4.40 8.26 8.21
C ARG A 267 -4.26 8.56 6.73
N ASP A 268 -3.29 7.92 6.11
CA ASP A 268 -3.02 8.05 4.69
C ASP A 268 -3.61 6.86 3.94
N SER A 269 -4.26 7.18 2.83
CA SER A 269 -4.73 6.21 1.85
C SER A 269 -4.01 6.53 0.55
N ASN A 270 -2.96 5.77 0.25
CA ASN A 270 -2.22 5.90 -0.99
C ASN A 270 -2.81 4.95 -2.02
N LEU A 271 -3.60 5.52 -2.95
CA LEU A 271 -4.20 4.79 -4.07
C LEU A 271 -5.07 3.61 -3.61
N SER A 272 -5.92 3.84 -2.59
CA SER A 272 -6.83 2.78 -2.16
C SER A 272 -7.76 2.38 -3.30
N ARG A 273 -7.85 1.07 -3.51
CA ARG A 273 -8.83 0.47 -4.42
C ARG A 273 -10.23 0.82 -3.92
N ILE A 274 -11.07 1.23 -4.85
CA ILE A 274 -12.46 1.55 -4.55
C ILE A 274 -13.31 0.29 -4.66
N GLU A 275 -14.01 0.00 -3.59
CA GLU A 275 -14.97 -1.08 -3.52
C GLU A 275 -16.39 -0.56 -3.73
N THR A 276 -17.26 -1.43 -4.25
CA THR A 276 -18.68 -1.10 -4.43
C THR A 276 -19.43 -1.41 -3.14
N GLY A 277 -19.96 -0.36 -2.52
CA GLY A 277 -20.85 -0.45 -1.37
C GLY A 277 -22.31 -0.71 -1.75
N PRO A 278 -23.19 -0.86 -0.75
CA PRO A 278 -24.62 -1.01 -0.97
C PRO A 278 -25.20 0.22 -1.69
N ASN A 279 -26.29 0.02 -2.45
CA ASN A 279 -27.03 1.09 -3.11
C ASN A 279 -26.21 1.99 -4.07
N GLY A 280 -25.14 1.44 -4.66
CA GLY A 280 -24.29 2.17 -5.61
C GLY A 280 -23.34 3.18 -4.97
N GLN A 281 -23.11 3.07 -3.64
CA GLN A 281 -22.06 3.82 -2.96
C GLN A 281 -20.69 3.24 -3.31
N HIS A 282 -19.65 4.06 -3.16
CA HIS A 282 -18.27 3.62 -3.16
C HIS A 282 -17.75 3.64 -1.73
N TYR A 283 -16.80 2.77 -1.42
CA TYR A 283 -16.03 2.90 -0.19
C TYR A 283 -14.56 2.57 -0.37
N VAL A 284 -13.76 3.10 0.55
CA VAL A 284 -12.35 2.80 0.71
C VAL A 284 -12.06 2.40 2.14
N GLU A 285 -11.23 1.39 2.29
CA GLU A 285 -10.71 0.93 3.56
C GLU A 285 -9.37 1.59 3.88
N PHE A 286 -9.18 1.91 5.16
CA PHE A 286 -7.93 2.46 5.69
C PHE A 286 -7.79 2.12 7.18
N GLU A 287 -6.59 2.38 7.71
CA GLU A 287 -6.24 2.02 9.08
C GLU A 287 -7.16 2.69 10.13
N PRO A 288 -7.50 1.97 11.22
CA PRO A 288 -8.38 2.44 12.28
C PRO A 288 -7.76 3.61 13.09
N PHE A 289 -8.61 4.44 13.69
CA PHE A 289 -8.17 5.45 14.66
C PHE A 289 -8.11 4.84 16.07
N ASP A 290 -7.14 5.27 16.88
CA ASP A 290 -7.02 4.84 18.27
C ASP A 290 -8.15 5.39 19.14
N LYS A 291 -8.69 6.55 18.76
CA LYS A 291 -9.87 7.14 19.37
C LYS A 291 -10.85 7.58 18.30
N ARG A 292 -12.13 7.57 18.64
CA ARG A 292 -13.14 8.19 17.79
C ARG A 292 -12.81 9.68 17.63
N PRO A 293 -12.53 10.16 16.40
CA PRO A 293 -12.31 11.58 16.17
C PRO A 293 -13.63 12.33 16.35
N ALA A 294 -13.57 13.53 16.91
CA ALA A 294 -14.68 14.49 16.91
C ALA A 294 -14.68 15.33 15.63
N LYS A 295 -13.50 15.55 15.04
CA LYS A 295 -13.34 16.30 13.78
C LYS A 295 -12.31 15.62 12.89
N LEU A 296 -12.56 15.67 11.60
CA LEU A 296 -11.63 15.16 10.60
C LEU A 296 -11.41 16.23 9.54
N GLU A 297 -10.15 16.51 9.22
CA GLU A 297 -9.79 17.19 7.97
C GLU A 297 -9.43 16.13 6.95
N LEU A 298 -10.15 16.10 5.83
CA LEU A 298 -9.84 15.26 4.68
C LEU A 298 -9.14 16.12 3.63
N ILE A 299 -7.95 15.68 3.21
CA ILE A 299 -7.18 16.26 2.11
C ILE A 299 -7.17 15.23 0.98
N LEU A 300 -7.91 15.50 -0.09
CA LEU A 300 -7.91 14.69 -1.29
C LEU A 300 -6.72 15.10 -2.16
N HIS A 301 -5.85 14.14 -2.47
CA HIS A 301 -4.64 14.34 -3.25
C HIS A 301 -4.85 14.00 -4.72
N SER A 302 -5.51 12.87 -4.99
CA SER A 302 -5.77 12.48 -6.37
C SER A 302 -6.93 11.50 -6.57
N LEU A 303 -7.41 11.47 -7.82
CA LEU A 303 -8.42 10.55 -8.32
C LEU A 303 -7.90 9.87 -9.58
N TRP A 304 -7.97 8.54 -9.62
CA TRP A 304 -7.64 7.77 -10.82
C TRP A 304 -8.91 7.33 -11.52
N LEU A 305 -9.01 7.67 -12.80
CA LEU A 305 -10.21 7.57 -13.59
C LEU A 305 -9.92 6.83 -14.89
N ALA A 306 -10.88 6.03 -15.35
CA ALA A 306 -10.87 5.43 -16.68
C ALA A 306 -11.95 6.11 -17.52
N GLY A 307 -11.51 6.87 -18.54
CA GLY A 307 -12.39 7.57 -19.47
C GLY A 307 -12.75 6.74 -20.70
N ASP A 308 -13.22 7.42 -21.74
CA ASP A 308 -13.46 6.87 -23.08
C ASP A 308 -12.38 7.27 -24.08
N ASP A 309 -11.31 7.95 -23.62
CA ASP A 309 -10.18 8.27 -24.48
C ASP A 309 -9.55 6.98 -25.03
N GLN A 310 -9.07 7.05 -26.28
CA GLN A 310 -8.48 5.93 -27.01
C GLN A 310 -7.23 6.39 -27.75
N ILE A 311 -6.29 5.47 -27.98
CA ILE A 311 -5.23 5.64 -28.98
C ILE A 311 -5.31 4.54 -30.03
N HIS A 312 -4.99 4.90 -31.28
CA HIS A 312 -4.97 3.98 -32.41
C HIS A 312 -3.65 4.10 -33.16
N PHE A 313 -3.07 2.96 -33.53
CA PHE A 313 -1.89 2.90 -34.38
C PHE A 313 -1.85 1.60 -35.16
N SER A 314 -0.95 1.51 -36.13
CA SER A 314 -0.76 0.31 -36.94
C SER A 314 0.71 -0.11 -36.91
N ILE A 315 0.93 -1.42 -36.89
CA ILE A 315 2.25 -2.05 -36.99
C ILE A 315 2.32 -2.75 -38.35
N ASP A 316 3.44 -2.53 -39.05
CA ASP A 316 3.79 -3.27 -40.27
C ASP A 316 4.53 -4.56 -39.89
N SER A 317 3.91 -5.71 -40.19
CA SER A 317 4.46 -7.03 -39.84
C SER A 317 5.59 -7.48 -40.78
N GLU A 318 5.84 -6.81 -41.93
CA GLU A 318 7.01 -7.11 -42.78
C GLU A 318 8.34 -6.89 -42.03
N SER A 319 8.33 -6.05 -40.98
CA SER A 319 9.46 -5.88 -40.07
C SER A 319 9.81 -7.17 -39.29
N TYR A 320 8.82 -7.99 -38.96
CA TYR A 320 9.01 -9.27 -38.28
C TYR A 320 9.60 -10.35 -39.20
N ASP A 321 9.12 -10.44 -40.44
CA ASP A 321 9.69 -11.36 -41.42
C ASP A 321 11.17 -11.05 -41.71
N ARG A 322 11.53 -9.76 -41.75
CA ARG A 322 12.94 -9.35 -41.86
C ARG A 322 13.77 -9.79 -40.65
N HIS A 323 13.21 -9.72 -39.44
CA HIS A 323 13.88 -10.19 -38.23
C HIS A 323 14.16 -11.70 -38.28
N LEU A 324 13.14 -12.52 -38.62
CA LEU A 324 13.28 -13.98 -38.73
C LEU A 324 14.36 -14.41 -39.72
N ASN A 325 14.55 -13.64 -40.80
CA ASN A 325 15.54 -13.94 -41.84
C ASN A 325 16.97 -13.48 -41.50
N ASN A 326 17.18 -12.65 -40.47
CA ASN A 326 18.47 -12.04 -40.14
C ASN A 326 19.27 -12.80 -39.04
N GLU A 327 18.81 -13.97 -38.59
CA GLU A 327 19.48 -14.85 -37.60
C GLU A 327 19.89 -14.17 -36.27
N THR A 328 19.22 -13.08 -35.88
CA THR A 328 19.43 -12.43 -34.58
C THR A 328 18.40 -12.90 -33.56
N ASP A 329 18.80 -13.17 -32.31
CA ASP A 329 17.89 -13.62 -31.23
C ASP A 329 16.79 -12.59 -30.89
N SER A 330 17.06 -11.29 -31.07
CA SER A 330 16.07 -10.22 -30.88
C SER A 330 16.48 -8.92 -31.58
N TYR A 331 15.51 -8.04 -31.83
CA TYR A 331 15.71 -6.73 -32.44
C TYR A 331 14.84 -5.65 -31.78
N ARG A 332 15.36 -4.44 -31.63
CA ARG A 332 14.63 -3.26 -31.11
C ARG A 332 14.62 -2.16 -32.16
N GLU A 333 13.42 -1.70 -32.52
CA GLU A 333 13.21 -0.55 -33.37
C GLU A 333 12.67 0.61 -32.54
N LYS A 334 13.48 1.67 -32.40
CA LYS A 334 13.00 2.92 -31.81
C LYS A 334 12.14 3.67 -32.83
N VAL A 335 10.85 3.76 -32.57
CA VAL A 335 9.86 4.37 -33.46
C VAL A 335 9.67 5.85 -33.10
N ALA A 336 9.48 6.16 -31.81
CA ALA A 336 9.22 7.50 -31.29
C ALA A 336 8.14 8.29 -32.05
N LYS A 337 7.08 7.60 -32.51
CA LYS A 337 5.98 8.21 -33.27
C LYS A 337 4.95 8.81 -32.31
N HIS A 338 4.71 10.12 -32.42
CA HIS A 338 3.61 10.78 -31.71
C HIS A 338 2.27 10.22 -32.20
N LEU A 339 1.43 9.78 -31.27
CA LEU A 339 0.11 9.21 -31.53
C LEU A 339 -1.00 10.24 -31.24
N ALA A 340 -0.92 10.91 -30.10
CA ALA A 340 -1.93 11.87 -29.67
C ALA A 340 -1.41 12.77 -28.53
N THR A 341 -2.12 13.86 -28.29
CA THR A 341 -2.03 14.63 -27.04
C THR A 341 -3.38 14.56 -26.35
N ILE A 342 -3.44 13.93 -25.18
CA ILE A 342 -4.69 13.67 -24.45
C ILE A 342 -4.48 14.11 -23.00
N LYS A 343 -5.39 14.94 -22.47
CA LYS A 343 -5.33 15.44 -21.08
C LYS A 343 -3.92 15.91 -20.67
N ASN A 344 -3.30 16.84 -21.39
CA ASN A 344 -1.94 17.33 -21.09
C ASN A 344 -0.85 16.22 -21.07
N THR A 345 -1.07 15.10 -21.77
CA THR A 345 -0.06 14.06 -21.97
C THR A 345 0.15 13.85 -23.45
N ASP A 346 1.40 13.94 -23.90
CA ASP A 346 1.80 13.47 -25.22
C ASP A 346 2.06 11.97 -25.18
N VAL A 347 1.47 11.24 -26.12
CA VAL A 347 1.52 9.78 -26.20
C VAL A 347 2.29 9.36 -27.42
N TYR A 348 3.26 8.47 -27.25
CA TYR A 348 4.13 7.99 -28.31
C TYR A 348 4.10 6.47 -28.42
N LEU A 349 4.10 5.96 -29.65
CA LEU A 349 4.62 4.62 -29.93
C LEU A 349 6.14 4.73 -29.90
N ASP A 350 6.73 4.25 -28.81
CA ASP A 350 8.14 4.51 -28.49
C ASP A 350 9.06 3.49 -29.15
N GLU A 351 8.75 2.20 -28.98
CA GLU A 351 9.59 1.09 -29.42
C GLU A 351 8.73 -0.10 -29.90
N LEU A 352 9.24 -0.81 -30.91
CA LEU A 352 8.84 -2.16 -31.27
C LEU A 352 10.00 -3.11 -30.96
N TYR A 353 9.73 -4.16 -30.20
CA TYR A 353 10.68 -5.21 -29.86
C TYR A 353 10.24 -6.52 -30.52
N TYR A 354 11.18 -7.18 -31.19
CA TYR A 354 10.96 -8.38 -31.98
C TYR A 354 11.80 -9.51 -31.40
N ASP A 355 11.19 -10.67 -31.18
CA ASP A 355 11.89 -11.92 -30.85
C ASP A 355 11.16 -13.12 -31.49
N ASP A 356 11.67 -14.33 -31.29
CA ASP A 356 11.10 -15.57 -31.84
C ASP A 356 9.63 -15.82 -31.43
N ARG A 357 9.16 -15.18 -30.36
CA ARG A 357 7.79 -15.32 -29.87
C ARG A 357 6.81 -14.38 -30.57
N GLY A 358 7.26 -13.32 -31.25
CA GLY A 358 6.40 -12.28 -31.83
C GLY A 358 6.89 -10.82 -31.69
N ILE A 359 5.95 -9.88 -31.57
CA ILE A 359 6.22 -8.42 -31.47
C ILE A 359 5.68 -7.88 -30.15
N SER A 360 6.50 -7.14 -29.41
CA SER A 360 6.07 -6.27 -28.32
C SER A 360 6.08 -4.82 -28.77
N PHE A 361 5.00 -4.07 -28.53
CA PHE A 361 5.00 -2.62 -28.69
C PHE A 361 5.06 -1.93 -27.34
N SER A 362 5.73 -0.78 -27.27
CA SER A 362 5.81 0.07 -26.09
C SER A 362 5.18 1.43 -26.35
N ILE A 363 4.26 1.84 -25.47
CA ILE A 363 3.66 3.17 -25.47
C ILE A 363 4.28 3.98 -24.34
N ARG A 364 4.70 5.22 -24.64
CA ARG A 364 5.33 6.14 -23.71
C ARG A 364 4.51 7.41 -23.53
N TYR A 365 4.38 7.85 -22.29
CA TYR A 365 3.68 9.06 -21.92
C TYR A 365 4.69 10.16 -21.54
N GLU A 366 4.49 11.36 -22.06
CA GLU A 366 5.20 12.57 -21.66
C GLU A 366 4.20 13.58 -21.09
N HIS A 367 4.30 13.87 -19.80
CA HIS A 367 3.39 14.79 -19.12
C HIS A 367 3.80 16.24 -19.36
N GLN A 368 2.87 17.02 -19.92
CA GLN A 368 3.01 18.46 -20.00
C GLN A 368 2.73 19.05 -18.60
N GLU A 369 3.56 19.99 -18.18
CA GLU A 369 3.38 20.72 -16.90
C GLU A 369 3.29 19.82 -15.65
N ALA A 370 4.07 18.75 -15.60
CA ALA A 370 4.02 17.75 -14.53
C ALA A 370 4.09 18.32 -13.09
N GLU A 371 4.68 19.50 -12.89
CA GLU A 371 4.85 20.09 -11.55
C GLU A 371 3.72 21.04 -11.12
N LYS A 372 2.76 21.37 -11.99
CA LYS A 372 1.68 22.32 -11.66
C LYS A 372 0.45 21.61 -11.12
N LEU A 373 -0.06 22.03 -9.96
CA LEU A 373 -1.33 21.55 -9.39
C LEU A 373 -2.40 22.68 -9.41
N PRO A 374 -3.70 22.34 -9.58
CA PRO A 374 -4.22 21.01 -9.93
C PRO A 374 -3.89 20.66 -11.39
N ARG A 375 -3.73 19.37 -11.67
CA ARG A 375 -3.48 18.84 -13.02
C ARG A 375 -4.32 17.63 -13.32
N MET A 376 -4.49 17.39 -14.62
CA MET A 376 -5.09 16.19 -15.18
C MET A 376 -4.13 15.66 -16.24
N HIS A 377 -3.73 14.38 -16.13
CA HIS A 377 -2.79 13.73 -17.04
C HIS A 377 -3.07 12.23 -17.17
N LEU A 378 -2.79 11.65 -18.34
CA LEU A 378 -2.84 10.20 -18.50
C LEU A 378 -1.80 9.54 -17.59
N ILE A 379 -2.16 8.40 -17.01
CA ILE A 379 -1.25 7.59 -16.19
C ILE A 379 -1.10 6.21 -16.78
N VAL A 380 0.07 5.63 -16.55
CA VAL A 380 0.40 4.30 -17.02
C VAL A 380 -0.20 3.25 -16.09
N GLY A 381 -0.77 2.20 -16.67
CA GLY A 381 -1.17 1.00 -15.96
C GLY A 381 -0.82 -0.23 -16.79
N LYS A 382 -1.02 -1.42 -16.20
CA LYS A 382 -0.86 -2.67 -16.95
C LYS A 382 -2.03 -2.81 -17.93
N PRO A 383 -1.77 -2.97 -19.25
CA PRO A 383 -2.85 -3.14 -20.22
C PRO A 383 -3.51 -4.51 -20.06
N ASN A 384 -4.80 -4.56 -20.34
CA ASN A 384 -5.62 -5.77 -20.28
C ASN A 384 -5.94 -6.26 -21.69
N ASP A 385 -5.98 -7.58 -21.88
CA ASP A 385 -6.61 -8.16 -23.06
C ASP A 385 -8.14 -8.16 -22.90
N ALA A 386 -8.85 -8.32 -24.02
CA ALA A 386 -10.29 -8.17 -24.09
C ALA A 386 -11.09 -9.36 -23.52
N GLU A 387 -10.45 -10.41 -22.96
CA GLU A 387 -11.07 -11.72 -22.70
C GLU A 387 -11.26 -12.08 -21.21
N VAL A 388 -11.56 -11.12 -20.33
CA VAL A 388 -12.05 -11.47 -18.99
C VAL A 388 -13.57 -11.35 -18.97
N GLY A 389 -14.26 -12.50 -18.96
CA GLY A 389 -15.71 -12.72 -19.04
C GLY A 389 -16.59 -12.07 -17.96
N THR A 390 -16.38 -10.77 -17.72
CA THR A 390 -17.20 -9.91 -16.88
C THR A 390 -17.74 -8.80 -17.78
N ASN A 391 -19.01 -8.41 -17.64
CA ASN A 391 -19.62 -7.30 -18.38
C ASN A 391 -18.99 -5.92 -18.07
N ARG A 392 -17.83 -5.86 -17.40
CA ARG A 392 -17.10 -4.65 -17.04
C ARG A 392 -15.90 -4.50 -17.98
N LYS A 393 -15.94 -3.51 -18.88
CA LYS A 393 -14.76 -3.13 -19.67
C LYS A 393 -13.67 -2.62 -18.73
N LEU A 394 -12.53 -3.31 -18.73
CA LEU A 394 -11.37 -2.92 -17.93
C LEU A 394 -10.70 -1.67 -18.53
N PRO A 395 -10.01 -0.85 -17.73
CA PRO A 395 -9.16 0.22 -18.26
C PRO A 395 -7.99 -0.35 -19.07
N LEU A 396 -7.47 0.44 -20.02
CA LEU A 396 -6.34 0.06 -20.87
C LEU A 396 -6.57 -1.28 -21.59
N THR A 397 -7.78 -1.53 -22.08
CA THR A 397 -8.07 -2.71 -22.90
C THR A 397 -7.42 -2.53 -24.25
N VAL A 398 -6.57 -3.47 -24.64
CA VAL A 398 -5.93 -3.46 -25.96
C VAL A 398 -6.67 -4.43 -26.87
N THR A 399 -7.00 -3.94 -28.06
CA THR A 399 -7.50 -4.76 -29.16
C THR A 399 -6.55 -4.62 -30.35
N ALA A 400 -6.01 -5.73 -30.81
CA ALA A 400 -5.27 -5.84 -32.06
C ALA A 400 -6.11 -6.62 -33.08
N THR A 401 -6.17 -6.14 -34.32
CA THR A 401 -6.83 -6.82 -35.43
C THR A 401 -5.98 -6.77 -36.68
N ASN A 402 -5.93 -7.83 -37.47
CA ASN A 402 -5.22 -7.80 -38.75
C ASN A 402 -6.09 -7.25 -39.88
N GLU A 403 -5.53 -7.17 -41.10
CA GLU A 403 -6.24 -6.67 -42.28
C GLU A 403 -7.48 -7.49 -42.68
N ARG A 404 -7.62 -8.72 -42.15
CA ARG A 404 -8.79 -9.60 -42.36
C ARG A 404 -9.83 -9.47 -41.24
N GLY A 405 -9.57 -8.66 -40.22
CA GLY A 405 -10.42 -8.50 -39.03
C GLY A 405 -10.28 -9.65 -38.03
N GLU A 406 -9.24 -10.48 -38.14
CA GLU A 406 -8.96 -11.54 -37.16
C GLU A 406 -8.35 -10.91 -35.89
N PRO A 407 -8.78 -11.34 -34.69
CA PRO A 407 -8.28 -10.79 -33.44
C PRO A 407 -6.84 -11.25 -33.17
N GLY A 408 -6.08 -10.38 -32.50
CA GLY A 408 -4.72 -10.65 -32.07
C GLY A 408 -4.64 -11.73 -30.98
N GLU A 409 -3.53 -12.45 -30.99
CA GLU A 409 -3.12 -13.34 -29.91
C GLU A 409 -2.15 -12.59 -28.98
N TYR A 410 -2.48 -12.51 -27.69
CA TYR A 410 -1.71 -11.72 -26.73
C TYR A 410 -0.78 -12.59 -25.90
N GLY A 411 0.37 -12.02 -25.55
CA GLY A 411 1.31 -12.62 -24.60
C GLY A 411 1.42 -11.82 -23.31
N GLN A 412 2.66 -11.62 -22.86
CA GLN A 412 2.94 -10.87 -21.64
C GLN A 412 2.63 -9.38 -21.81
N SER A 413 2.17 -8.75 -20.73
CA SER A 413 2.03 -7.30 -20.63
C SER A 413 2.66 -6.78 -19.35
N GLY A 414 3.08 -5.52 -19.37
CA GLY A 414 3.69 -4.87 -18.23
C GLY A 414 3.72 -3.36 -18.35
N SER A 415 4.13 -2.71 -17.27
CA SER A 415 4.24 -1.25 -17.14
C SER A 415 5.52 -0.87 -16.40
N GLY A 416 6.08 0.28 -16.75
CA GLY A 416 7.16 0.98 -16.08
C GLY A 416 6.76 2.42 -15.75
N GLU A 417 7.73 3.24 -15.33
CA GLU A 417 7.51 4.59 -14.76
C GLU A 417 6.66 5.52 -15.65
N ASN A 418 6.84 5.47 -16.98
CA ASN A 418 6.04 6.24 -17.94
C ASN A 418 5.78 5.47 -19.25
N THR A 419 5.86 4.14 -19.19
CA THR A 419 5.68 3.28 -20.35
C THR A 419 4.86 2.06 -20.02
N TYR A 420 4.06 1.57 -20.94
CA TYR A 420 3.56 0.20 -20.89
C TYR A 420 3.88 -0.53 -22.18
N HIS A 421 3.90 -1.85 -22.10
CA HIS A 421 4.12 -2.70 -23.24
C HIS A 421 3.13 -3.86 -23.27
N MET A 422 2.86 -4.34 -24.48
CA MET A 422 2.06 -5.52 -24.69
C MET A 422 2.60 -6.33 -25.87
N PHE A 423 2.58 -7.65 -25.67
CA PHE A 423 3.09 -8.62 -26.60
C PHE A 423 2.00 -9.19 -27.50
N LEU A 424 2.30 -9.34 -28.79
CA LEU A 424 1.50 -10.01 -29.82
C LEU A 424 2.23 -11.27 -30.30
N GLY A 425 1.53 -12.40 -30.30
CA GLY A 425 2.07 -13.71 -30.63
C GLY A 425 2.50 -13.87 -32.10
N ALA A 426 3.58 -14.62 -32.31
CA ALA A 426 4.20 -14.87 -33.61
C ALA A 426 3.20 -15.41 -34.65
N ALA A 427 2.34 -16.36 -34.27
CA ALA A 427 1.38 -16.97 -35.19
C ALA A 427 0.44 -15.91 -35.79
N PHE A 428 -0.07 -15.01 -34.97
CA PHE A 428 -0.89 -13.89 -35.41
C PHE A 428 -0.08 -12.88 -36.26
N VAL A 429 1.14 -12.52 -35.81
CA VAL A 429 1.99 -11.56 -36.51
C VAL A 429 2.35 -12.05 -37.93
N GLN A 430 2.78 -13.30 -38.07
CA GLN A 430 3.15 -13.91 -39.36
C GLN A 430 1.98 -14.07 -40.31
N ALA A 431 0.77 -14.27 -39.76
CA ALA A 431 -0.44 -14.38 -40.55
C ALA A 431 -0.97 -13.01 -41.03
N SER A 432 -0.37 -11.91 -40.59
CA SER A 432 -0.83 -10.54 -40.82
C SER A 432 0.11 -9.80 -41.77
N LYS A 433 -0.43 -8.83 -42.52
CA LYS A 433 0.38 -7.81 -43.24
C LYS A 433 0.41 -6.48 -42.50
N ARG A 434 -0.67 -6.21 -41.79
CA ARG A 434 -0.85 -5.00 -41.01
C ARG A 434 -1.63 -5.38 -39.76
N ILE A 435 -1.18 -4.88 -38.63
CA ILE A 435 -1.87 -5.04 -37.36
C ILE A 435 -2.35 -3.67 -36.92
N ASP A 436 -3.65 -3.48 -36.84
CA ASP A 436 -4.27 -2.30 -36.28
C ASP A 436 -4.51 -2.51 -34.78
N VAL A 437 -3.92 -1.64 -33.96
CA VAL A 437 -3.97 -1.69 -32.51
C VAL A 437 -4.78 -0.51 -31.99
N THR A 438 -5.72 -0.81 -31.11
CA THR A 438 -6.51 0.17 -30.36
C THR A 438 -6.28 -0.07 -28.87
N VAL A 439 -6.04 1.00 -28.13
CA VAL A 439 -5.99 0.97 -26.67
C VAL A 439 -7.16 1.80 -26.17
N ASP A 440 -8.12 1.13 -25.56
CA ASP A 440 -9.36 1.70 -25.07
C ASP A 440 -9.28 2.05 -23.60
N ARG A 441 -10.11 3.03 -23.21
CA ARG A 441 -10.35 3.42 -21.82
C ARG A 441 -9.07 3.79 -21.10
N LEU A 442 -8.36 4.79 -21.64
CA LEU A 442 -7.12 5.26 -21.05
C LEU A 442 -7.33 5.70 -19.59
N LEU A 443 -6.37 5.32 -18.74
CA LEU A 443 -6.32 5.75 -17.35
C LEU A 443 -5.73 7.15 -17.26
N TYR A 444 -6.28 7.96 -16.37
CA TYR A 444 -5.77 9.28 -16.08
C TYR A 444 -5.94 9.63 -14.61
N GLU A 445 -5.08 10.52 -14.13
CA GLU A 445 -5.10 11.05 -12.78
C GLU A 445 -5.54 12.52 -12.82
N ILE A 446 -6.43 12.88 -11.89
CA ILE A 446 -6.66 14.25 -11.45
C ILE A 446 -5.91 14.42 -10.12
N ALA A 447 -4.85 15.23 -10.11
CA ALA A 447 -4.02 15.48 -8.94
C ALA A 447 -4.16 16.94 -8.48
N GLY A 448 -4.20 17.16 -7.16
CA GLY A 448 -4.36 18.46 -6.54
C GLY A 448 -4.39 18.35 -5.02
N GLU A 449 -4.85 19.40 -4.35
CA GLU A 449 -5.12 19.36 -2.91
C GLU A 449 -6.49 19.98 -2.65
N TRP A 450 -7.48 19.14 -2.38
CA TRP A 450 -8.83 19.59 -2.04
C TRP A 450 -9.16 19.22 -0.62
N LYS A 451 -9.47 20.22 0.22
CA LYS A 451 -9.63 20.05 1.66
C LYS A 451 -11.09 20.25 2.07
N THR A 452 -11.55 19.41 2.98
CA THR A 452 -12.82 19.62 3.68
C THR A 452 -12.70 19.21 5.13
N ALA A 453 -13.47 19.86 6.01
CA ALA A 453 -13.56 19.50 7.40
C ALA A 453 -14.92 18.84 7.67
N CYS A 454 -14.88 17.66 8.28
CA CYS A 454 -16.05 16.91 8.68
C CYS A 454 -16.18 16.96 10.21
N GLU A 455 -17.34 17.39 10.70
CA GLU A 455 -17.70 17.09 12.08
C GLU A 455 -18.10 15.62 12.16
N VAL A 456 -17.60 14.92 13.18
CA VAL A 456 -17.97 13.53 13.47
C VAL A 456 -18.92 13.56 14.66
N PRO A 457 -20.24 13.46 14.43
CA PRO A 457 -21.20 13.54 15.52
C PRO A 457 -20.89 12.46 16.55
N LYS A 458 -21.06 12.76 17.84
CA LYS A 458 -21.20 11.73 18.86
C LYS A 458 -22.51 11.02 18.55
N GLY A 459 -22.42 9.83 17.99
CA GLY A 459 -23.58 8.99 17.67
C GLY A 459 -24.43 8.80 18.92
N GLU A 460 -25.74 8.72 18.73
CA GLU A 460 -26.71 8.44 19.81
C GLU A 460 -26.45 7.09 20.48
#